data_AF-A0A7J9K0J7-F1
#
_entry.id   AF-A0A7J9K0J7-F1
#
_cell.length_a   1.000
_cell.length_b   1.000
_cell.length_c   1.000
_cell.angle_alpha   90.00
_cell.angle_beta   90.00
_cell.angle_gamma   90.00
#
_symmetry.space_group_name_H-M   'P 1'
#
loop_
_entity.id
_entity.type
_entity.pdbx_description
1 polymer ?
#
loop_
_entity_poly.entity_id
_entity_poly.type
_entity_poly.pdbx_seq_one_letter_code
_entity_poly.pdbx_strand_id
1 'polypeptide(L)'
;VYVIGGEGIVQELQLAGFTALGGPVGAVVVGLDPDINYYKLQYATLCIRENPGCLFIATNRDSVGHMTDLQEWPGAGCMVAAVCGSTEQEPIVVGKPSTFMMDFLLQ
;
A
#
# COMPACT_ATOMS: atom_id res chain seq x y z
N VAL A 1 -9.38 -6.47 -2.97
CA VAL A 1 -8.16 -5.80 -2.43
C VAL A 1 -8.54 -4.42 -1.94
N TYR A 2 -8.05 -3.99 -0.78
CA TYR A 2 -8.23 -2.62 -0.30
C TYR A 2 -6.96 -1.80 -0.56
N VAL A 3 -7.11 -0.55 -0.97
CA VAL A 3 -5.99 0.30 -1.38
C VAL A 3 -6.00 1.59 -0.58
N ILE A 4 -4.86 1.92 0.02
CA ILE A 4 -4.50 3.27 0.47
C ILE A 4 -3.46 3.77 -0.53
N GLY A 5 -3.88 4.59 -1.48
CA GLY A 5 -3.02 5.03 -2.58
C GLY A 5 -3.79 5.69 -3.72
N GLY A 6 -3.06 6.29 -4.66
CA GLY A 6 -3.62 6.93 -5.85
C GLY A 6 -4.28 5.96 -6.84
N GLU A 7 -5.02 6.53 -7.80
CA GLU A 7 -5.81 5.79 -8.80
C GLU A 7 -4.99 4.80 -9.64
N GLY A 8 -3.72 5.09 -9.91
CA GLY A 8 -2.85 4.20 -10.67
C GLY A 8 -2.76 2.79 -10.08
N ILE A 9 -2.68 2.67 -8.74
CA ILE A 9 -2.65 1.35 -8.08
C ILE A 9 -3.97 0.61 -8.29
N VAL A 10 -5.09 1.33 -8.22
CA VAL A 10 -6.42 0.75 -8.42
C VAL A 10 -6.60 0.26 -9.86
N GLN A 11 -6.16 1.05 -10.84
CA GLN A 11 -6.22 0.71 -12.26
C GLN A 11 -5.39 -0.54 -12.58
N GLU A 12 -4.14 -0.62 -12.10
CA GLU A 12 -3.29 -1.79 -12.30
C GLU A 12 -3.87 -3.06 -11.66
N LEU A 13 -4.45 -2.95 -10.46
CA LEU A 13 -5.12 -4.07 -9.81
C LEU A 13 -6.34 -4.54 -10.61
N GLN A 14 -7.12 -3.62 -11.17
CA GLN A 14 -8.26 -3.95 -12.02
C GLN A 14 -7.82 -4.63 -13.32
N LEU A 15 -6.74 -4.15 -13.96
CA LEU A 15 -6.16 -4.78 -15.15
C LEU A 15 -5.67 -6.20 -14.88
N ALA A 16 -5.12 -6.44 -13.68
CA ALA A 16 -4.73 -7.76 -13.21
C ALA A 16 -5.91 -8.66 -12.76
N GLY A 17 -7.16 -8.17 -12.87
CA GLY A 17 -8.36 -8.94 -12.55
C GLY A 17 -8.75 -8.92 -11.06
N PHE A 18 -8.12 -8.09 -10.23
CA PHE A 18 -8.51 -7.92 -8.84
C PHE A 18 -9.69 -6.96 -8.72
N THR A 19 -10.72 -7.39 -8.00
CA THR A 19 -11.86 -6.54 -7.67
C THR A 19 -11.70 -5.90 -6.30
N ALA A 20 -12.24 -4.68 -6.18
CA ALA A 20 -12.37 -3.96 -4.92
C ALA A 20 -13.75 -4.15 -4.26
N LEU A 21 -14.68 -4.88 -4.89
CA LEU A 21 -16.09 -4.95 -4.48
C LEU A 21 -16.52 -6.39 -4.17
N GLY A 22 -17.02 -6.60 -2.94
CA GLY A 22 -17.66 -7.82 -2.47
C GLY A 22 -16.73 -8.83 -1.78
N GLY A 23 -17.07 -9.24 -0.55
CA GLY A 23 -16.33 -10.22 0.26
C GLY A 23 -15.30 -9.62 1.23
N PRO A 24 -14.73 -10.43 2.15
CA PRO A 24 -13.66 -9.98 3.04
C PRO A 24 -12.40 -9.61 2.25
N VAL A 25 -11.75 -8.52 2.64
CA VAL A 25 -10.52 -8.05 2.00
C VAL A 25 -9.38 -9.03 2.28
N GLY A 26 -8.83 -9.66 1.23
CA GLY A 26 -7.68 -10.57 1.34
C GLY A 26 -6.30 -9.89 1.26
N ALA A 27 -6.24 -8.60 0.93
CA ALA A 27 -5.00 -7.83 0.92
C ALA A 27 -5.27 -6.33 1.04
N VAL A 28 -4.43 -5.65 1.80
CA VAL A 28 -4.31 -4.19 1.88
C VAL A 28 -3.01 -3.78 1.19
N VAL A 29 -3.12 -2.97 0.14
CA VAL A 29 -1.99 -2.40 -0.60
C VAL A 29 -1.85 -0.93 -0.24
N VAL A 30 -0.64 -0.53 0.17
CA VAL A 30 -0.33 0.83 0.61
C VAL A 30 0.71 1.47 -0.30
N GLY A 31 0.38 2.65 -0.79
CA GLY A 31 1.26 3.53 -1.54
C GLY A 31 1.05 4.98 -1.12
N LEU A 32 1.49 5.90 -1.99
CA LEU A 32 1.29 7.32 -1.75
C LEU A 32 -0.20 7.68 -1.89
N ASP A 33 -0.78 8.18 -0.82
CA ASP A 33 -2.16 8.68 -0.74
C ASP A 33 -2.16 10.08 -0.09
N PRO A 34 -2.20 11.17 -0.88
CA PRO A 34 -2.27 12.52 -0.34
C PRO A 34 -3.55 12.77 0.49
N ASP A 35 -4.62 12.01 0.23
CA ASP A 35 -5.92 12.10 0.88
C ASP A 35 -6.08 11.01 1.96
N ILE A 36 -4.96 10.51 2.51
CA ILE A 36 -5.02 9.56 3.63
C ILE A 36 -5.74 10.20 4.82
N ASN A 37 -6.61 9.44 5.46
CA ASN A 37 -7.37 9.90 6.60
C ASN A 37 -7.58 8.77 7.62
N TYR A 38 -8.12 9.14 8.78
CA TYR A 38 -8.37 8.21 9.88
C TYR A 38 -9.23 7.00 9.47
N TYR A 39 -10.27 7.19 8.67
CA TYR A 39 -11.17 6.12 8.27
C TYR A 39 -10.52 5.11 7.32
N LYS A 40 -9.66 5.60 6.41
CA LYS A 40 -8.85 4.72 5.55
C LYS A 40 -7.91 3.85 6.39
N LEU A 41 -7.22 4.46 7.36
CA LEU A 41 -6.36 3.75 8.31
C LEU A 41 -7.15 2.72 9.12
N GLN A 42 -8.27 3.14 9.73
CA GLN A 42 -9.14 2.26 10.52
C GLN A 42 -9.58 1.02 9.72
N TYR A 43 -10.04 1.21 8.49
CA TYR A 43 -10.50 0.10 7.66
C TYR A 43 -9.35 -0.84 7.27
N ALA A 44 -8.18 -0.30 6.93
CA ALA A 44 -6.98 -1.10 6.71
C ALA A 44 -6.58 -1.91 7.96
N THR A 45 -6.61 -1.30 9.14
CA THR A 45 -6.32 -1.96 10.41
C THR A 45 -7.26 -3.14 10.66
N LEU A 46 -8.57 -2.94 10.48
CA LEU A 46 -9.57 -3.99 10.62
C LEU A 46 -9.31 -5.13 9.62
N CYS A 47 -9.06 -4.81 8.35
CA CYS A 47 -8.79 -5.83 7.34
C CYS A 47 -7.56 -6.66 7.72
N ILE A 48 -6.45 -6.02 8.08
CA ILE A 48 -5.19 -6.71 8.39
C ILE A 48 -5.30 -7.55 9.67
N ARG A 49 -6.02 -7.06 10.70
CA ARG A 49 -6.11 -7.76 12.00
C ARG A 49 -7.20 -8.82 12.06
N GLU A 50 -8.31 -8.60 11.37
CA GLU A 50 -9.52 -9.43 11.52
C GLU A 50 -9.75 -10.43 10.38
N ASN A 51 -9.28 -10.14 9.15
CA ASN A 51 -9.45 -11.07 8.04
C ASN A 51 -8.29 -12.09 8.04
N PRO A 52 -8.56 -13.40 8.22
CA PRO A 52 -7.52 -14.41 8.23
C PRO A 52 -6.74 -14.44 6.91
N GLY A 53 -5.41 -14.36 7.00
CA GLY A 53 -4.54 -14.39 5.82
C GLY A 53 -4.53 -13.11 5.00
N CYS A 54 -5.09 -12.00 5.51
CA CYS A 54 -5.02 -10.72 4.81
C CYS A 54 -3.57 -10.25 4.68
N LEU A 55 -3.11 -10.04 3.44
CA LEU A 55 -1.77 -9.55 3.18
C LEU A 55 -1.68 -8.04 3.44
N PHE A 56 -0.56 -7.61 4.03
CA PHE A 56 -0.19 -6.20 4.08
C PHE A 56 0.96 -5.97 3.10
N ILE A 57 0.73 -5.17 2.07
CA ILE A 57 1.67 -4.94 0.95
C ILE A 57 1.98 -3.45 0.85
N ALA A 58 3.26 -3.10 0.72
CA ALA A 58 3.72 -1.74 0.49
C ALA A 58 4.38 -1.62 -0.89
N THR A 59 3.99 -0.61 -1.66
CA THR A 59 4.61 -0.32 -2.98
C THR A 59 6.08 0.10 -2.84
N ASN A 60 6.40 0.95 -1.86
CA ASN A 60 7.76 1.30 -1.43
C ASN A 60 7.69 1.81 0.04
N ARG A 61 8.85 2.11 0.63
CA ARG A 61 8.96 2.65 2.01
C ARG A 61 9.71 3.98 2.07
N ASP A 62 9.75 4.73 0.97
CA ASP A 62 10.46 6.00 0.92
C ASP A 62 9.76 7.00 1.85
N SER A 63 10.47 7.47 2.86
CA SER A 63 9.91 8.38 3.88
C SER A 63 9.56 9.75 3.29
N VAL A 64 10.29 10.18 2.26
CA VAL A 64 10.10 11.45 1.57
C VAL A 64 9.93 11.22 0.08
N GLY A 65 9.13 12.07 -0.55
CA GLY A 65 8.99 12.16 -2.00
C GLY A 65 9.36 13.56 -2.50
N HIS A 66 10.02 13.62 -3.65
CA HIS A 66 10.34 14.88 -4.33
C HIS A 66 9.20 15.24 -5.30
N MET A 67 8.13 15.82 -4.76
CA MET A 67 6.95 16.22 -5.55
C MET A 67 7.14 17.58 -6.24
N THR A 68 8.13 18.35 -5.79
CA THR A 68 8.60 19.59 -6.41
C THR A 68 10.12 19.64 -6.32
N ASP A 69 10.76 20.48 -7.14
CA ASP A 69 12.23 20.63 -7.16
C ASP A 69 12.83 21.17 -5.85
N LEU A 70 12.01 21.84 -5.02
CA LEU A 70 12.48 22.61 -3.87
C LEU A 70 12.05 22.03 -2.51
N GLN A 71 11.10 21.08 -2.49
CA GLN A 71 10.49 20.62 -1.26
C GLN A 71 10.35 19.11 -1.21
N GLU A 72 10.72 18.55 -0.06
CA GLU A 72 10.45 17.16 0.31
C GLU A 72 9.12 17.08 1.02
N TRP A 73 8.23 16.23 0.51
CA TRP A 73 6.93 15.98 1.10
C TRP A 73 6.89 14.55 1.65
N PRO A 74 5.98 14.23 2.59
CA PRO A 74 5.79 12.86 3.05
C PRO A 74 5.61 11.89 1.89
N GLY A 75 6.47 10.87 1.83
CA GLY A 75 6.42 9.80 0.85
C GLY A 75 5.51 8.66 1.30
N ALA A 76 5.39 7.62 0.47
CA ALA A 76 4.56 6.46 0.78
C ALA A 76 4.97 5.76 2.09
N GLY A 77 6.25 5.84 2.48
CA GLY A 77 6.77 5.33 3.75
C GLY A 77 6.05 5.90 4.97
N CYS A 78 5.55 7.14 4.92
CA CYS A 78 4.77 7.73 6.01
C CYS A 78 3.39 7.07 6.15
N MET A 79 2.70 6.82 5.03
CA MET A 79 1.41 6.10 5.01
C MET A 79 1.59 4.66 5.51
N VAL A 80 2.65 4.00 5.05
CA VAL A 80 3.02 2.64 5.50
C VAL A 80 3.29 2.62 7.00
N ALA A 81 4.07 3.57 7.52
CA ALA A 81 4.37 3.65 8.95
C ALA A 81 3.10 3.87 9.81
N ALA A 82 2.14 4.65 9.33
CA ALA A 82 0.86 4.82 10.02
C ALA A 82 0.07 3.51 10.11
N VAL A 83 0.05 2.72 9.01
CA VAL A 83 -0.58 1.41 9.00
C VAL A 83 0.17 0.44 9.92
N CYS A 84 1.51 0.36 9.83
CA CYS A 84 2.37 -0.43 10.73
C CYS A 84 2.08 -0.12 12.21
N GLY A 85 1.99 1.17 12.57
CA GLY A 85 1.73 1.58 13.94
C GLY A 85 0.34 1.15 14.45
N SER A 86 -0.66 1.09 13.58
CA SER A 86 -2.02 0.67 13.95
C SER A 86 -2.21 -0.86 13.99
N THR A 87 -1.45 -1.59 13.18
CA THR A 87 -1.56 -3.05 13.04
C THR A 87 -0.53 -3.81 13.86
N GLU A 88 0.58 -3.17 14.23
CA GLU A 88 1.80 -3.78 14.78
C GLU A 88 2.38 -4.87 13.85
N GLN A 89 2.16 -4.74 12.54
CA GLN A 89 2.64 -5.65 11.51
C GLN A 89 3.50 -4.92 10.47
N GLU A 90 4.43 -5.65 9.85
CA GLU A 90 5.28 -5.14 8.77
C GLU A 90 4.73 -5.59 7.40
N PRO A 91 4.83 -4.74 6.36
CA PRO A 91 4.34 -5.08 5.02
C PRO A 91 5.35 -5.92 4.24
N ILE A 92 4.83 -6.63 3.24
CA ILE A 92 5.61 -7.13 2.12
C ILE A 92 5.91 -5.95 1.19
N VAL A 93 7.18 -5.63 0.98
CA VAL A 93 7.60 -4.52 0.10
C VAL A 93 7.87 -5.05 -1.30
N VAL A 94 7.16 -4.53 -2.31
CA VAL A 94 7.27 -5.01 -3.70
C VAL A 94 8.15 -4.12 -4.59
N GLY A 95 8.29 -2.84 -4.27
CA GLY A 95 9.22 -1.94 -4.95
C GLY A 95 10.62 -2.01 -4.36
N LYS A 96 11.53 -1.13 -4.85
CA LYS A 96 12.91 -1.06 -4.35
C LYS A 96 12.96 -0.93 -2.82
N PRO A 97 13.90 -1.60 -2.14
CA PRO A 97 15.02 -2.41 -2.66
C PRO A 97 14.65 -3.88 -2.99
N SER A 98 13.38 -4.25 -3.01
CA SER A 98 12.95 -5.61 -3.38
C SER A 98 13.40 -5.97 -4.79
N THR A 99 13.94 -7.19 -4.96
CA THR A 99 14.28 -7.73 -6.28
C THR A 99 13.06 -8.19 -7.06
N PHE A 100 11.88 -8.25 -6.43
CA PHE A 100 10.65 -8.78 -7.01
C PHE A 100 10.38 -8.27 -8.43
N MET A 101 10.53 -6.96 -8.66
CA MET A 101 10.35 -6.35 -9.98
C MET A 101 11.42 -6.78 -10.98
N MET A 102 12.68 -6.87 -10.55
CA MET A 102 13.78 -7.33 -11.42
C MET A 102 13.61 -8.80 -11.79
N ASP A 103 13.23 -9.64 -10.84
CA ASP A 103 13.00 -11.06 -11.05
C ASP A 103 11.83 -11.31 -12.01
N PHE A 104 10.79 -10.47 -11.97
CA PHE A 104 9.68 -10.49 -12.92
C PHE A 104 10.08 -10.06 -14.34
N LEU A 105 10.89 -9.00 -14.48
CA LEU A 105 11.35 -8.51 -15.79
C LEU A 105 12.31 -9.47 -16.51
N LEU A 106 12.94 -10.39 -15.78
CA LEU A 106 13.88 -11.38 -16.32
C LEU A 106 13.19 -12.67 -16.80
N GLN A 107 11.87 -12.79 -16.63
CA GLN A 107 11.07 -13.92 -17.14
C GLN A 107 10.57 -13.65 -18.56
#